data_AF-A0A7S3BB28-F1
#
_entry.id   AF-A0A7S3BB28-F1
#
_cell.length_a   1.000
_cell.length_b   1.000
_cell.length_c   1.000
_cell.angle_alpha   90.00
_cell.angle_beta   90.00
_cell.angle_gamma   90.00
#
_symmetry.space_group_name_H-M   'P 1'
#
loop_
_entity.id
_entity.type
_entity.pdbx_description
1 polymer ?
#
loop_
_entity_poly.entity_id
_entity_poly.type
_entity_poly.pdbx_seq_one_letter_code
_entity_poly.pdbx_strand_id
1 'polypeptide(L)'
;PAAAFLADVRLFSGVLQPAQVRALSDRSACAAAALDVVLVLDGSGGVSDAAFKAGVDAAYALAVALRAGQAGSDSRMAVVLYGAANGVVECGFEDDSSGATELARCMYGLLERRPGGASSLAQGIKRARDYLLANARSHATAAAVTLSLSAPASEAEVVTAATSLRGHGFPLLAAGHGVRAALLRRAYA
;
A
#
# COMPACT_ATOMS: atom_id res chain seq x y z
N PRO A 1 22.53 2.77 3.06
CA PRO A 1 21.79 4.00 2.69
C PRO A 1 20.37 3.69 2.18
N ALA A 2 19.35 4.00 2.98
CA ALA A 2 17.92 3.78 2.71
C ALA A 2 17.42 4.45 1.39
N ALA A 3 18.14 5.44 0.88
CA ALA A 3 17.84 6.09 -0.41
C ALA A 3 18.00 5.17 -1.63
N ALA A 4 18.78 4.08 -1.55
CA ALA A 4 18.95 3.14 -2.67
C ALA A 4 17.79 2.13 -2.81
N PHE A 5 16.89 2.05 -1.81
CA PHE A 5 15.76 1.12 -1.77
C PHE A 5 14.56 1.59 -2.62
N LEU A 6 14.44 2.91 -2.83
CA LEU A 6 13.21 3.57 -3.29
C LEU A 6 13.30 4.17 -4.69
N ALA A 7 14.42 3.95 -5.39
CA ALA A 7 14.65 4.49 -6.74
C ALA A 7 13.97 3.67 -7.86
N ASP A 8 13.49 2.46 -7.57
CA ASP A 8 12.83 1.60 -8.55
C ASP A 8 11.33 1.48 -8.24
N VAL A 9 10.49 2.02 -9.11
CA VAL A 9 9.08 1.62 -9.21
C VAL A 9 9.07 0.15 -9.66
N ARG A 10 9.05 -0.79 -8.69
CA ARG A 10 8.97 -2.22 -9.01
C ARG A 10 7.53 -2.63 -9.21
N LEU A 11 7.16 -2.81 -10.47
CA LEU A 11 5.85 -3.27 -10.90
C LEU A 11 5.79 -4.79 -10.91
N PHE A 12 5.07 -5.35 -9.94
CA PHE A 12 4.85 -6.78 -9.85
C PHE A 12 3.61 -7.18 -10.65
N SER A 13 3.74 -8.21 -11.50
CA SER A 13 2.61 -8.87 -12.13
C SER A 13 2.11 -10.00 -11.25
N GLY A 14 0.91 -9.85 -10.68
CA GLY A 14 0.28 -10.82 -9.79
C GLY A 14 0.04 -10.28 -8.37
N VAL A 15 -0.57 -11.12 -7.52
CA VAL A 15 -0.53 -10.89 -6.06
C VAL A 15 0.93 -11.02 -5.63
N LEU A 16 1.44 -10.07 -4.82
CA LEU A 16 2.81 -10.16 -4.29
C LEU A 16 3.00 -11.52 -3.61
N GLN A 17 3.83 -12.36 -4.20
CA GLN A 17 4.15 -13.66 -3.61
C GLN A 17 5.02 -13.45 -2.36
N PRO A 18 4.94 -14.32 -1.34
CA PRO A 18 5.76 -14.21 -0.14
C PRO A 18 7.27 -14.08 -0.43
N ALA A 19 7.76 -14.70 -1.52
CA ALA A 19 9.15 -14.58 -1.98
C ALA A 19 9.48 -13.19 -2.56
N GLN A 20 8.53 -12.51 -3.20
CA GLN A 20 8.69 -11.14 -3.71
C GLN A 20 8.63 -10.12 -2.58
N VAL A 21 7.75 -10.35 -1.61
CA VAL A 21 7.71 -9.60 -0.35
C VAL A 21 9.03 -9.77 0.41
N ARG A 22 9.55 -11.00 0.49
CA ARG A 22 10.90 -11.26 1.04
C ARG A 22 12.01 -10.60 0.25
N ALA A 23 11.95 -10.57 -1.09
CA ALA A 23 12.96 -9.88 -1.88
C ALA A 23 12.98 -8.36 -1.65
N LEU A 24 11.83 -7.76 -1.29
CA LEU A 24 11.75 -6.37 -0.82
C LEU A 24 12.33 -6.21 0.60
N SER A 25 12.20 -7.20 1.49
CA SER A 25 12.77 -7.17 2.85
C SER A 25 14.24 -7.61 2.94
N ASP A 26 14.72 -8.45 2.03
CA ASP A 26 16.05 -9.10 2.08
C ASP A 26 17.13 -8.26 1.37
N ARG A 27 16.74 -7.40 0.42
CA ARG A 27 17.67 -6.45 -0.24
C ARG A 27 17.96 -5.21 0.59
N SER A 28 17.33 -5.10 1.74
CA SER A 28 17.34 -3.91 2.55
C SER A 28 18.08 -4.18 3.85
N ALA A 29 18.93 -3.22 4.20
CA ALA A 29 19.17 -2.88 5.59
C ALA A 29 17.88 -2.42 6.33
N CYS A 30 16.69 -2.96 5.99
CA CYS A 30 15.40 -2.64 6.59
C CYS A 30 15.30 -3.12 8.04
N ALA A 31 16.18 -4.03 8.47
CA ALA A 31 16.20 -4.50 9.84
C ALA A 31 16.55 -3.39 10.87
N ALA A 32 16.99 -2.20 10.44
CA ALA A 32 17.45 -1.12 11.33
C ALA A 32 16.82 0.26 11.08
N ALA A 33 16.00 0.46 10.05
CA ALA A 33 15.42 1.78 9.73
C ALA A 33 13.92 1.82 10.03
N ALA A 34 13.46 2.84 10.75
CA ALA A 34 12.05 3.09 10.99
C ALA A 34 11.30 3.29 9.67
N LEU A 35 10.13 2.66 9.53
CA LEU A 35 9.32 2.71 8.30
C LEU A 35 7.89 3.16 8.61
N ASP A 36 7.34 4.04 7.78
CA ASP A 36 5.94 4.43 7.80
C ASP A 36 5.33 4.13 6.41
N VAL A 37 4.57 3.04 6.31
CA VAL A 37 4.05 2.55 5.02
C VAL A 37 2.54 2.71 4.94
N VAL A 38 2.03 3.44 3.96
CA VAL A 38 0.59 3.45 3.65
C VAL A 38 0.30 2.48 2.51
N LEU A 39 -0.50 1.47 2.79
CA LEU A 39 -1.03 0.55 1.79
C LEU A 39 -2.31 1.12 1.18
N VAL A 40 -2.42 1.15 -0.14
CA VAL A 40 -3.62 1.57 -0.89
C VAL A 40 -4.25 0.32 -1.52
N LEU A 41 -5.34 -0.16 -0.94
CA LEU A 41 -6.00 -1.41 -1.29
C LEU A 41 -7.27 -1.17 -2.12
N ASP A 42 -7.42 -1.93 -3.20
CA ASP A 42 -8.58 -1.88 -4.09
C ASP A 42 -9.79 -2.63 -3.53
N GLY A 43 -10.81 -1.90 -3.10
CA GLY A 43 -12.12 -2.43 -2.68
C GLY A 43 -13.22 -2.22 -3.73
N SER A 44 -12.90 -1.78 -4.94
CA SER A 44 -13.87 -1.40 -5.98
C SER A 44 -14.69 -2.59 -6.48
N GLY A 45 -15.91 -2.35 -6.98
CA GLY A 45 -16.87 -3.38 -7.43
C GLY A 45 -16.39 -4.26 -8.59
N GLY A 46 -15.35 -3.86 -9.31
CA GLY A 46 -14.72 -4.67 -10.38
C GLY A 46 -13.81 -5.80 -9.88
N VAL A 47 -13.60 -5.90 -8.57
CA VAL A 47 -12.79 -6.94 -7.91
C VAL A 47 -13.72 -8.09 -7.46
N SER A 48 -13.33 -9.35 -7.60
CA SER A 48 -14.11 -10.45 -7.01
C SER A 48 -13.83 -10.57 -5.51
N ASP A 49 -14.72 -11.16 -4.73
CA ASP A 49 -14.49 -11.34 -3.28
C ASP A 49 -13.24 -12.18 -3.00
N ALA A 50 -13.00 -13.22 -3.82
CA ALA A 50 -11.78 -14.01 -3.75
C ALA A 50 -10.52 -13.17 -4.03
N ALA A 51 -10.55 -12.29 -5.03
CA ALA A 51 -9.43 -11.40 -5.35
C ALA A 51 -9.22 -10.35 -4.25
N PHE A 52 -10.30 -9.81 -3.68
CA PHE A 52 -10.22 -8.87 -2.57
C PHE A 52 -9.61 -9.53 -1.32
N LYS A 53 -10.06 -10.74 -0.98
CA LYS A 53 -9.48 -11.53 0.11
C LYS A 53 -7.98 -11.77 -0.13
N ALA A 54 -7.58 -12.14 -1.34
CA ALA A 54 -6.17 -12.31 -1.67
C ALA A 54 -5.36 -11.00 -1.53
N GLY A 55 -5.98 -9.86 -1.82
CA GLY A 55 -5.41 -8.53 -1.56
C GLY A 55 -5.20 -8.25 -0.07
N VAL A 56 -6.18 -8.58 0.78
CA VAL A 56 -6.07 -8.49 2.25
C VAL A 56 -5.00 -9.44 2.78
N ASP A 57 -4.95 -10.68 2.29
CA ASP A 57 -3.91 -11.64 2.69
C ASP A 57 -2.50 -11.13 2.30
N ALA A 58 -2.35 -10.51 1.13
CA ALA A 58 -1.09 -9.90 0.69
C ALA A 58 -0.72 -8.65 1.51
N ALA A 59 -1.70 -7.82 1.88
CA ALA A 59 -1.53 -6.69 2.80
C ALA A 59 -0.96 -7.16 4.13
N TYR A 60 -1.56 -8.20 4.70
CA TYR A 60 -1.12 -8.78 5.96
C TYR A 60 0.27 -9.40 5.84
N ALA A 61 0.55 -10.14 4.77
CA ALA A 61 1.89 -10.71 4.52
C ALA A 61 2.97 -9.62 4.42
N LEU A 62 2.66 -8.47 3.81
CA LEU A 62 3.56 -7.32 3.77
C LEU A 62 3.77 -6.74 5.17
N ALA A 63 2.71 -6.58 5.96
CA ALA A 63 2.83 -6.09 7.35
C ALA A 63 3.73 -7.01 8.19
N VAL A 64 3.58 -8.34 8.05
CA VAL A 64 4.44 -9.32 8.72
C VAL A 64 5.89 -9.20 8.27
N ALA A 65 6.15 -9.07 6.96
CA ALA A 65 7.51 -8.95 6.44
C ALA A 65 8.21 -7.66 6.88
N LEU A 66 7.46 -6.56 7.00
CA LEU A 66 7.94 -5.29 7.54
C LEU A 66 8.00 -5.29 9.07
N ARG A 67 7.49 -6.33 9.73
CA ARG A 67 7.31 -6.40 11.19
C ARG A 67 6.53 -5.20 11.71
N ALA A 68 5.53 -4.74 10.95
CA ALA A 68 4.75 -3.55 11.29
C ALA A 68 3.95 -3.78 12.58
N GLY A 69 4.06 -2.84 13.52
CA GLY A 69 3.37 -2.93 14.82
C GLY A 69 3.88 -4.04 15.76
N GLN A 70 4.96 -4.74 15.42
CA GLN A 70 5.57 -5.73 16.31
C GLN A 70 6.42 -5.05 17.38
N ALA A 71 6.41 -5.58 18.60
CA ALA A 71 7.29 -5.10 19.67
C ALA A 71 8.77 -5.11 19.25
N GLY A 72 9.47 -4.00 19.49
CA GLY A 72 10.87 -3.81 19.11
C GLY A 72 11.10 -3.57 17.60
N SER A 73 10.04 -3.43 16.81
CA SER A 73 10.10 -2.93 15.44
C SER A 73 9.69 -1.46 15.41
N ASP A 74 10.38 -0.67 14.59
CA ASP A 74 10.07 0.75 14.38
C ASP A 74 9.29 0.99 13.07
N SER A 75 8.64 -0.08 12.57
CA SER A 75 7.83 -0.05 11.35
C SER A 75 6.35 0.03 11.69
N ARG A 76 5.63 0.90 10.98
CA ARG A 76 4.17 1.07 11.08
C ARG A 76 3.54 0.96 9.70
N MET A 77 2.31 0.47 9.66
CA MET A 77 1.53 0.38 8.43
C MET A 77 0.13 0.95 8.65
N ALA A 78 -0.33 1.74 7.69
CA ALA A 78 -1.72 2.16 7.58
C ALA A 78 -2.33 1.59 6.30
N VAL A 79 -3.65 1.44 6.26
CA VAL A 79 -4.39 0.95 5.09
C VAL A 79 -5.43 1.97 4.67
N VAL A 80 -5.30 2.42 3.43
CA VAL A 80 -6.30 3.18 2.69
C VAL A 80 -7.06 2.22 1.79
N LEU A 81 -8.37 2.10 1.99
CA LEU A 81 -9.26 1.34 1.12
C LEU A 81 -9.95 2.29 0.14
N TYR A 82 -9.93 1.99 -1.16
CA TYR A 82 -10.59 2.81 -2.19
C TYR A 82 -11.65 2.02 -2.98
N GLY A 83 -12.64 2.74 -3.52
CA GLY A 83 -13.79 2.20 -4.24
C GLY A 83 -14.83 3.28 -4.54
N ALA A 84 -16.09 3.03 -4.19
CA ALA A 84 -17.28 3.84 -4.47
C ALA A 84 -17.20 5.32 -4.05
N ALA A 85 -16.30 5.66 -3.11
CA ALA A 85 -16.06 7.01 -2.63
C ALA A 85 -14.56 7.24 -2.37
N ASN A 86 -14.18 8.50 -2.16
CA ASN A 86 -12.84 8.96 -1.77
C ASN A 86 -12.15 7.94 -0.85
N GLY A 87 -10.91 7.55 -1.15
CA GLY A 87 -10.19 6.55 -0.35
C GLY A 87 -10.29 6.86 1.14
N VAL A 88 -10.61 5.85 1.95
CA VAL A 88 -10.80 5.96 3.40
C VAL A 88 -9.59 5.33 4.08
N VAL A 89 -9.06 5.99 5.11
CA VAL A 89 -8.05 5.37 5.98
C VAL A 89 -8.82 4.46 6.93
N GLU A 90 -8.69 3.15 6.74
CA GLU A 90 -9.40 2.14 7.53
C GLU A 90 -8.57 1.66 8.72
N CYS A 91 -7.25 1.55 8.52
CA CYS A 91 -6.29 1.19 9.55
C CYS A 91 -5.25 2.32 9.62
N GLY A 92 -5.11 2.98 10.76
CA GLY A 92 -4.11 4.02 10.97
C GLY A 92 -2.74 3.43 11.35
N PHE A 93 -1.71 4.28 11.38
CA PHE A 93 -0.47 3.93 12.08
C PHE A 93 -0.80 3.72 13.55
N GLU A 94 -0.36 2.58 14.07
CA GLU A 94 -0.56 2.25 15.48
C GLU A 94 0.60 2.81 16.32
N ASP A 95 0.24 3.37 17.48
CA ASP A 95 1.18 4.05 18.37
C ASP A 95 1.68 3.14 19.52
N ASP A 96 1.23 1.88 19.62
CA ASP A 96 1.59 0.98 20.73
C ASP A 96 1.93 -0.48 20.33
N SER A 97 2.39 -1.24 21.33
CA SER A 97 2.88 -2.62 21.21
C SER A 97 1.82 -3.69 20.89
N SER A 98 0.53 -3.34 20.87
CA SER A 98 -0.55 -4.20 20.35
C SER A 98 -0.73 -4.09 18.83
N GLY A 99 -0.03 -3.12 18.23
CA GLY A 99 0.28 -2.88 16.81
C GLY A 99 -0.10 -3.99 15.83
N ALA A 100 0.60 -5.12 15.93
CA ALA A 100 0.47 -6.19 14.95
C ALA A 100 -0.88 -6.93 15.02
N THR A 101 -1.45 -7.08 16.22
CA THR A 101 -2.71 -7.80 16.42
C THR A 101 -3.91 -6.95 16.01
N GLU A 102 -3.89 -5.68 16.40
CA GLU A 102 -4.86 -4.67 16.02
C GLU A 102 -4.84 -4.44 14.50
N LEU A 103 -3.67 -4.30 13.88
CA LEU A 103 -3.52 -4.14 12.44
C LEU A 103 -4.08 -5.35 11.68
N ALA A 104 -3.79 -6.57 12.16
CA ALA A 104 -4.36 -7.80 11.59
C ALA A 104 -5.89 -7.79 11.68
N ARG A 105 -6.44 -7.45 12.85
CA ARG A 105 -7.90 -7.39 13.06
C ARG A 105 -8.55 -6.36 12.15
N CYS A 106 -7.93 -5.18 12.04
CA CYS A 106 -8.40 -4.12 11.17
C CYS A 106 -8.45 -4.58 9.70
N MET A 107 -7.35 -5.18 9.21
CA MET A 107 -7.24 -5.68 7.83
C MET A 107 -8.27 -6.77 7.52
N TYR A 108 -8.41 -7.78 8.38
CA TYR A 108 -9.37 -8.86 8.15
C TYR A 108 -10.82 -8.37 8.31
N GLY A 109 -11.08 -7.36 9.13
CA GLY A 109 -12.37 -6.67 9.21
C GLY A 109 -12.74 -5.88 7.95
N LEU A 110 -11.83 -5.68 6.99
CA LEU A 110 -12.15 -5.07 5.70
C LEU A 110 -12.97 -6.01 4.80
N LEU A 111 -12.88 -7.32 5.00
CA LEU A 111 -13.60 -8.31 4.20
C LEU A 111 -15.12 -8.11 4.26
N GLU A 112 -15.63 -7.64 5.38
CA GLU A 112 -17.06 -7.37 5.61
C GLU A 112 -17.49 -5.95 5.21
N ARG A 113 -16.53 -5.01 5.15
CA ARG A 113 -16.78 -3.56 4.96
C ARG A 113 -16.36 -3.06 3.58
N ARG A 114 -16.16 -3.97 2.64
CA ARG A 114 -15.68 -3.62 1.31
C ARG A 114 -16.64 -2.62 0.63
N PRO A 115 -16.16 -1.44 0.18
CA PRO A 115 -17.03 -0.37 -0.30
C PRO A 115 -17.68 -0.66 -1.67
N GLY A 116 -17.07 -1.49 -2.52
CA GLY A 116 -17.55 -1.72 -3.88
C GLY A 116 -17.39 -0.47 -4.77
N GLY A 117 -18.26 -0.32 -5.78
CA GLY A 117 -18.33 0.86 -6.65
C GLY A 117 -17.17 1.08 -7.62
N ALA A 118 -17.01 2.30 -8.14
CA ALA A 118 -16.01 2.62 -9.17
C ALA A 118 -14.56 2.52 -8.65
N SER A 119 -13.61 2.22 -9.53
CA SER A 119 -12.18 2.15 -9.18
C SER A 119 -11.54 3.53 -9.20
N SER A 120 -11.40 4.17 -8.04
CA SER A 120 -10.76 5.49 -7.90
C SER A 120 -9.37 5.41 -7.25
N LEU A 121 -8.45 4.69 -7.91
CA LEU A 121 -7.06 4.54 -7.44
C LEU A 121 -6.38 5.90 -7.20
N ALA A 122 -6.63 6.89 -8.05
CA ALA A 122 -6.09 8.24 -7.89
C ALA A 122 -6.49 8.87 -6.54
N GLN A 123 -7.74 8.68 -6.09
CA GLN A 123 -8.19 9.16 -4.79
C GLN A 123 -7.56 8.38 -3.64
N GLY A 124 -7.36 7.07 -3.80
CA GLY A 124 -6.59 6.25 -2.84
C GLY A 124 -5.16 6.77 -2.67
N ILE A 125 -4.47 7.08 -3.77
CA ILE A 125 -3.11 7.65 -3.74
C ILE A 125 -3.09 9.04 -3.09
N LYS A 126 -4.05 9.92 -3.43
CA LYS A 126 -4.18 11.25 -2.79
C LYS A 126 -4.41 11.12 -1.29
N ARG A 127 -5.28 10.20 -0.86
CA ARG A 127 -5.53 9.97 0.56
C ARG A 127 -4.28 9.46 1.29
N ALA A 128 -3.53 8.56 0.67
CA ALA A 128 -2.27 8.07 1.22
C ALA A 128 -1.24 9.20 1.39
N ARG A 129 -1.11 10.07 0.38
CA ARG A 129 -0.27 11.28 0.46
C ARG A 129 -0.67 12.14 1.65
N ASP A 130 -1.95 12.49 1.76
CA ASP A 130 -2.45 13.38 2.81
C ASP A 130 -2.23 12.77 4.20
N TYR A 131 -2.42 11.45 4.32
CA TYR A 131 -2.16 10.73 5.57
C TYR A 131 -0.67 10.74 5.93
N LEU A 132 0.23 10.52 4.96
CA LEU A 132 1.68 10.58 5.19
C LEU A 132 2.14 11.99 5.57
N LEU A 133 1.64 13.03 4.89
CA LEU A 133 1.98 14.43 5.25
C LEU A 133 1.60 14.77 6.69
N ALA A 134 0.50 14.19 7.19
CA ALA A 134 0.03 14.45 8.55
C ALA A 134 0.69 13.57 9.62
N ASN A 135 1.12 12.34 9.29
CA ASN A 135 1.46 11.33 10.31
C ASN A 135 2.85 10.69 10.15
N ALA A 136 3.56 10.93 9.03
CA ALA A 136 4.89 10.39 8.83
C ALA A 136 5.87 11.00 9.82
N ARG A 137 6.70 10.14 10.43
CA ARG A 137 7.73 10.56 11.38
C ARG A 137 8.95 11.05 10.63
N SER A 138 9.53 12.16 11.09
CA SER A 138 10.72 12.77 10.47
C SER A 138 11.97 11.87 10.48
N HIS A 139 12.05 10.92 11.42
CA HIS A 139 13.14 9.94 11.53
C HIS A 139 12.85 8.62 10.77
N ALA A 140 11.64 8.45 10.23
CA ALA A 140 11.24 7.25 9.52
C ALA A 140 11.26 7.46 8.00
N THR A 141 11.54 6.40 7.26
CA THR A 141 11.33 6.38 5.82
C THR A 141 9.85 6.14 5.55
N ALA A 142 9.21 7.11 4.91
CA ALA A 142 7.80 7.05 4.57
C ALA A 142 7.59 6.63 3.10
N ALA A 143 6.63 5.75 2.83
CA ALA A 143 6.33 5.27 1.49
C ALA A 143 4.84 4.90 1.34
N ALA A 144 4.36 4.88 0.10
CA ALA A 144 3.05 4.30 -0.21
C ALA A 144 3.20 3.07 -1.13
N VAL A 145 2.35 2.07 -0.91
CA VAL A 145 2.29 0.82 -1.68
C VAL A 145 0.87 0.64 -2.19
N THR A 146 0.65 0.49 -3.49
CA THR A 146 -0.67 0.21 -4.05
C THR A 146 -0.82 -1.27 -4.39
N LEU A 147 -1.97 -1.83 -4.02
CA LEU A 147 -2.45 -3.14 -4.46
C LEU A 147 -3.68 -2.91 -5.34
N SER A 148 -3.43 -2.68 -6.63
CA SER A 148 -4.49 -2.45 -7.61
C SER A 148 -5.01 -3.76 -8.19
N LEU A 149 -6.25 -4.11 -7.87
CA LEU A 149 -6.87 -5.38 -8.26
C LEU A 149 -7.80 -5.21 -9.46
N SER A 150 -8.19 -3.98 -9.76
CA SER A 150 -9.01 -3.57 -10.90
C SER A 150 -8.26 -2.61 -11.84
N ALA A 151 -8.83 -2.32 -13.01
CA ALA A 151 -8.31 -1.24 -13.84
C ALA A 151 -8.76 0.11 -13.24
N PRO A 152 -7.90 1.14 -13.19
CA PRO A 152 -8.32 2.45 -12.70
C PRO A 152 -9.34 3.07 -13.66
N ALA A 153 -10.24 3.90 -13.13
CA ALA A 153 -11.18 4.64 -13.95
C ALA A 153 -10.49 5.65 -14.90
N SER A 154 -9.30 6.16 -14.53
CA SER A 154 -8.53 7.11 -15.33
C SER A 154 -7.03 6.94 -15.11
N GLU A 155 -6.28 6.71 -16.18
CA GLU A 155 -4.82 6.63 -16.14
C GLU A 155 -4.18 7.99 -15.84
N ALA A 156 -4.63 9.06 -16.52
CA ALA A 156 -4.10 10.40 -16.33
C ALA A 156 -4.25 10.92 -14.88
N GLU A 157 -5.36 10.60 -14.22
CA GLU A 157 -5.56 10.96 -12.80
C GLU A 157 -4.63 10.20 -11.87
N VAL A 158 -4.37 8.93 -12.16
CA VAL A 158 -3.42 8.09 -11.40
C VAL A 158 -2.00 8.63 -11.55
N VAL A 159 -1.58 8.97 -12.77
CA VAL A 159 -0.27 9.60 -13.05
C VAL A 159 -0.13 10.92 -12.29
N THR A 160 -1.16 11.76 -12.32
CA THR A 160 -1.18 13.04 -11.62
C THR A 160 -1.06 12.84 -10.10
N ALA A 161 -1.84 11.93 -9.52
CA ALA A 161 -1.80 11.62 -8.09
C ALA A 161 -0.43 11.06 -7.67
N ALA A 162 0.12 10.12 -8.43
CA ALA A 162 1.43 9.53 -8.18
C ALA A 162 2.57 10.54 -8.29
N THR A 163 2.51 11.44 -9.28
CA THR A 163 3.49 12.52 -9.44
C THR A 163 3.43 13.49 -8.28
N SER A 164 2.22 13.85 -7.82
CA SER A 164 2.07 14.70 -6.63
C SER A 164 2.62 14.02 -5.37
N LEU A 165 2.29 12.76 -5.12
CA LEU A 165 2.83 11.99 -3.99
C LEU A 165 4.36 11.99 -3.98
N ARG A 166 4.98 11.71 -5.14
CA ARG A 166 6.44 11.75 -5.33
C ARG A 166 7.03 13.14 -5.12
N GLY A 167 6.32 14.18 -5.57
CA GLY A 167 6.71 15.58 -5.36
C GLY A 167 6.83 15.97 -3.88
N HIS A 168 6.17 15.23 -2.98
CA HIS A 168 6.31 15.39 -1.53
C HIS A 168 7.38 14.46 -0.91
N GLY A 169 8.19 13.79 -1.73
CA GLY A 169 9.25 12.90 -1.26
C GLY A 169 8.80 11.49 -0.88
N PHE A 170 7.54 11.13 -1.13
CA PHE A 170 7.04 9.79 -0.85
C PHE A 170 7.11 8.91 -2.10
N PRO A 171 7.92 7.84 -2.11
CA PRO A 171 7.94 6.87 -3.19
C PRO A 171 6.62 6.08 -3.24
N LEU A 172 6.28 5.63 -4.46
CA LEU A 172 5.11 4.81 -4.71
C LEU A 172 5.53 3.47 -5.32
N LEU A 173 5.21 2.39 -4.62
CA LEU A 173 5.34 1.02 -5.12
C LEU A 173 3.96 0.57 -5.61
N ALA A 174 3.91 -0.17 -6.72
CA ALA A 174 2.65 -0.62 -7.29
C ALA A 174 2.70 -2.12 -7.60
N ALA A 175 1.72 -2.86 -7.11
CA ALA A 175 1.46 -4.24 -7.48
C ALA A 175 0.08 -4.37 -8.12
N GLY A 176 0.00 -5.10 -9.24
CA GLY A 176 -1.23 -5.28 -9.99
C GLY A 176 -1.47 -6.73 -10.40
N HIS A 177 -2.73 -7.16 -10.42
CA HIS A 177 -3.08 -8.53 -10.79
C HIS A 177 -3.30 -8.73 -12.31
N GLY A 178 -2.61 -9.70 -12.91
CA GLY A 178 -2.81 -10.14 -14.32
C GLY A 178 -2.43 -9.10 -15.39
N VAL A 179 -3.26 -8.98 -16.45
CA VAL A 179 -3.11 -8.06 -17.61
C VAL A 179 -2.87 -6.60 -17.20
N ARG A 180 -3.23 -6.23 -15.97
CA ARG A 180 -3.25 -4.87 -15.42
C ARG A 180 -1.87 -4.37 -14.98
N ALA A 181 -0.94 -5.28 -14.72
CA ALA A 181 0.46 -4.92 -14.48
C ALA A 181 1.10 -4.25 -15.72
N ALA A 182 0.62 -4.56 -16.94
CA ALA A 182 1.08 -3.92 -18.17
C ALA A 182 0.57 -2.47 -18.34
N LEU A 183 -0.65 -2.17 -17.85
CA LEU A 183 -1.20 -0.81 -17.80
C LEU A 183 -0.47 0.07 -16.78
N LEU A 184 -0.21 -0.47 -15.58
CA LEU A 184 0.63 0.21 -14.59
C LEU A 184 2.08 0.37 -15.09
N ARG A 185 2.59 -0.49 -15.98
CA ARG A 185 3.90 -0.25 -16.63
C ARG A 185 3.90 0.93 -17.60
N ARG A 186 2.77 1.26 -18.22
CA ARG A 186 2.67 2.40 -19.15
C ARG A 186 2.43 3.72 -18.41
N ALA A 187 1.63 3.69 -17.36
CA ALA A 187 1.34 4.87 -16.55
C ALA A 187 2.54 5.35 -15.70
N TYR A 188 3.47 4.45 -15.40
CA TYR A 188 4.58 4.72 -14.48
C TYR A 188 5.97 4.64 -15.13
N ALA A 189 6.05 4.48 -16.46
CA ALA A 189 7.26 4.67 -17.26
C ALA A 189 7.41 6.15 -17.67
#